data_AF-A0A351SCI7-F1
#
_entry.id   AF-A0A351SCI7-F1
#
_cell.length_a   1.000
_cell.length_b   1.000
_cell.length_c   1.000
_cell.angle_alpha   90.00
_cell.angle_beta   90.00
_cell.angle_gamma   90.00
#
_symmetry.space_group_name_H-M   'P 1'
#
loop_
_entity.id
_entity.type
_entity.pdbx_description
1 polymer ?
#
loop_
_entity_poly.entity_id
_entity_poly.type
_entity_poly.pdbx_seq_one_letter_code
_entity_poly.pdbx_strand_id
1 'polypeptide(L)'
;ELVFDGGSMVINSTGAFTELAPVFDEKLVLLEVDSHRQITTPSPIQETTEPLALIYQALICGTRDYIYKNGFQGAVIGLSGGIDSSLTLAIAVDALGSDNVQAVMMPSDYTSQLSLDAAANQAEKQNVRYS
;
A
#
# COMPACT_ATOMS: atom_id res chain seq x y z
N GLU A 1 -4.00 3.61 14.66
CA GLU A 1 -4.21 4.78 13.76
C GLU A 1 -2.92 5.34 13.16
N LEU A 2 -1.73 4.88 13.57
CA LEU A 2 -0.46 5.36 13.02
C LEU A 2 0.10 4.36 12.01
N VAL A 3 0.74 4.87 10.96
CA VAL A 3 1.60 4.11 10.05
C VAL A 3 2.99 4.74 10.12
N PHE A 4 4.01 3.92 10.31
CA PHE A 4 5.40 4.36 10.29
C PHE A 4 5.95 4.08 8.88
N ASP A 5 6.44 5.14 8.24
CA ASP A 5 6.93 5.14 6.86
C ASP A 5 8.34 4.58 6.72
N GLY A 6 9.15 4.65 7.77
CA GLY A 6 10.54 4.22 7.70
C GLY A 6 11.38 5.29 7.00
N GLY A 7 11.84 5.03 5.77
CA GLY A 7 12.58 6.05 5.01
C GLY A 7 13.87 6.51 5.68
N SER A 8 14.55 5.60 6.39
CA SER A 8 15.82 5.89 7.07
C SER A 8 16.84 6.47 6.09
N MET A 9 17.58 7.50 6.51
CA MET A 9 18.44 8.27 5.63
C MET A 9 19.83 8.45 6.22
N VAL A 10 20.83 8.60 5.33
CA VAL A 10 22.20 8.93 5.73
C VAL A 10 22.64 10.19 5.02
N ILE A 11 23.10 11.15 5.81
CA ILE A 11 23.56 12.46 5.36
C ILE A 11 25.04 12.58 5.71
N ASN A 12 25.86 12.89 4.71
CA ASN A 12 27.30 13.06 4.90
C ASN A 12 27.65 14.44 5.49
N SER A 13 28.93 14.69 5.77
CA SER A 13 29.41 15.96 6.34
C SER A 13 29.19 17.19 5.44
N THR A 14 28.88 17.02 4.16
CA THR A 14 28.54 18.12 3.25
C THR A 14 27.04 18.39 3.17
N GLY A 15 26.22 17.66 3.94
CA GLY A 15 24.76 17.77 3.90
C GLY A 15 24.11 17.04 2.73
N ALA A 16 24.84 16.21 1.99
CA ALA A 16 24.29 15.44 0.88
C ALA A 16 23.72 14.10 1.37
N PHE A 17 22.55 13.73 0.85
CA PHE A 17 22.02 12.38 1.00
C PHE A 17 22.92 11.40 0.27
N THR A 18 23.36 10.39 1.00
CA THR A 18 24.20 9.31 0.47
C THR A 18 23.42 8.00 0.37
N GLU A 19 22.38 7.86 1.20
CA GLU A 19 21.57 6.66 1.32
C GLU A 19 20.16 7.03 1.72
N LEU A 20 19.20 6.31 1.14
CA LEU A 20 17.79 6.38 1.52
C LEU A 20 17.20 4.96 1.48
N ALA A 21 16.75 4.49 2.64
CA ALA A 21 16.01 3.24 2.74
C ALA A 21 14.60 3.40 2.12
N PRO A 22 14.02 2.32 1.58
CA PRO A 22 12.66 2.37 1.08
C PRO A 22 11.67 2.74 2.18
N VAL A 23 10.55 3.32 1.77
CA VAL A 23 9.41 3.60 2.63
C VAL A 23 8.42 2.44 2.62
N PHE A 24 7.76 2.20 3.76
CA PHE A 24 6.74 1.16 3.96
C PHE A 24 7.21 -0.28 3.67
N ASP A 25 8.53 -0.50 3.68
CA ASP A 25 9.18 -1.79 3.44
C ASP A 25 10.11 -2.14 4.61
N GLU A 26 10.06 -3.39 5.07
CA GLU A 26 10.90 -3.86 6.17
C GLU A 26 12.26 -4.29 5.62
N LYS A 27 13.30 -3.49 5.92
CA LYS A 27 14.62 -3.68 5.30
C LYS A 27 15.78 -3.39 6.24
N LEU A 28 16.82 -4.20 6.12
CA LEU A 28 18.13 -3.93 6.72
C LEU A 28 19.06 -3.33 5.66
N VAL A 29 19.55 -2.12 5.92
CA VAL A 29 20.54 -1.43 5.07
C VAL A 29 21.86 -1.37 5.84
N LEU A 30 22.93 -1.92 5.25
CA LEU A 30 24.26 -1.95 5.83
C LEU A 30 25.13 -0.86 5.22
N LEU A 31 25.89 -0.18 6.08
CA LEU A 31 26.73 0.95 5.71
C LEU A 31 28.15 0.69 6.17
N GLU A 32 29.10 0.98 5.30
CA GLU A 32 30.51 1.01 5.67
C GLU A 32 30.98 2.45 5.77
N VAL A 33 31.61 2.76 6.90
CA VAL A 33 32.17 4.08 7.20
C VAL A 33 33.66 3.90 7.46
N ASP A 34 34.48 4.59 6.68
CA ASP A 34 35.94 4.51 6.81
C ASP A 34 36.47 5.32 8.03
N SER A 35 37.78 5.25 8.26
CA SER A 35 38.44 6.01 9.34
C SER A 35 38.35 7.53 9.18
N HIS A 36 38.01 8.03 8.00
CA HIS A 36 37.80 9.44 7.69
C HIS A 36 36.33 9.85 7.74
N ARG A 37 35.43 8.96 8.20
CA ARG A 37 33.98 9.15 8.29
C ARG A 37 33.31 9.30 6.92
N GLN A 38 33.91 8.75 5.87
CA GLN A 38 33.32 8.69 4.54
C GLN A 38 32.55 7.39 4.39
N ILE A 39 31.39 7.48 3.75
CA ILE A 39 30.56 6.33 3.42
C ILE A 39 31.12 5.73 2.13
N THR A 40 31.49 4.46 2.18
CA THR A 40 32.15 3.77 1.07
C THR A 40 31.24 2.79 0.34
N THR A 41 30.07 2.48 0.90
CA THR A 41 29.05 1.68 0.23
C THR A 41 28.38 2.50 -0.88
N PRO A 42 28.39 2.03 -2.14
CA PRO A 42 27.56 2.62 -3.18
C PRO A 42 26.13 2.12 -3.01
N SER A 43 25.18 3.04 -3.04
CA SER A 43 23.77 2.68 -3.04
C SER A 43 23.01 3.58 -3.99
N PRO A 44 22.07 3.01 -4.76
CA PRO A 44 21.18 3.82 -5.56
C PRO A 44 20.27 4.63 -4.63
N ILE A 45 20.41 5.96 -4.66
CA ILE A 45 19.42 6.86 -4.09
C ILE A 45 18.13 6.62 -4.88
N GLN A 46 17.13 6.01 -4.24
CA GLN A 46 15.87 5.71 -4.90
C GLN A 46 15.09 7.01 -5.15
N GLU A 47 14.51 7.14 -6.34
CA GLU A 47 13.81 8.35 -6.79
C GLU A 47 12.66 8.76 -5.88
N THR A 48 12.40 10.07 -5.86
CA THR A 48 11.23 10.69 -5.24
C THR A 48 9.95 10.02 -5.69
N THR A 49 9.24 9.42 -4.74
CA THR A 49 7.89 8.90 -4.95
C THR A 49 6.90 10.06 -4.91
N GLU A 50 6.02 10.15 -5.91
CA GLU A 50 4.96 11.16 -5.97
C GLU A 50 4.11 11.15 -4.67
N PRO A 51 3.65 12.32 -4.16
CA PRO A 51 2.96 12.39 -2.87
C PRO A 51 1.74 11.47 -2.75
N LEU A 52 0.96 11.30 -3.82
CA LEU A 52 -0.20 10.40 -3.83
C LEU A 52 0.20 8.92 -3.74
N ALA A 53 1.34 8.54 -4.34
CA ALA A 53 1.84 7.18 -4.25
C ALA A 53 2.30 6.84 -2.82
N LEU A 54 2.89 7.80 -2.10
CA LEU A 54 3.22 7.64 -0.67
C LEU A 54 1.97 7.42 0.19
N ILE A 55 0.91 8.21 -0.05
CA ILE A 55 -0.36 8.04 0.66
C ILE A 55 -0.95 6.65 0.38
N TYR A 56 -0.96 6.22 -0.89
CA TYR A 56 -1.47 4.91 -1.27
C TYR A 56 -0.69 3.76 -0.60
N GLN A 57 0.64 3.83 -0.60
CA GLN A 57 1.49 2.85 0.10
C GLN A 57 1.25 2.83 1.61
N ALA A 58 1.04 4.00 2.23
CA ALA A 58 0.70 4.08 3.65
C ALA A 58 -0.64 3.37 3.95
N LEU A 59 -1.65 3.55 3.10
CA LEU A 59 -2.95 2.89 3.24
C LEU A 59 -2.83 1.36 3.08
N ILE A 60 -2.03 0.90 2.12
CA ILE A 60 -1.72 -0.54 1.95
C ILE A 60 -1.04 -1.07 3.21
N CYS A 61 0.03 -0.42 3.67
CA CYS A 61 0.81 -0.84 4.84
C CYS A 61 -0.08 -0.93 6.09
N GLY A 62 -0.85 0.12 6.38
CA GLY A 62 -1.76 0.15 7.52
C GLY A 62 -2.84 -0.93 7.47
N THR A 63 -3.42 -1.17 6.28
CA THR A 63 -4.45 -2.20 6.08
C THR A 63 -3.89 -3.60 6.30
N ARG A 64 -2.75 -3.90 5.65
CA ARG A 64 -2.07 -5.19 5.75
C ARG A 64 -1.68 -5.51 7.19
N ASP A 65 -1.04 -4.55 7.86
CA ASP A 65 -0.57 -4.70 9.22
C ASP A 65 -1.72 -4.88 10.19
N TYR A 66 -2.80 -4.11 10.04
CA TYR A 66 -3.96 -4.26 10.91
C TYR A 66 -4.60 -5.64 10.78
N ILE A 67 -4.81 -6.14 9.56
CA ILE A 67 -5.43 -7.45 9.34
C ILE A 67 -4.54 -8.57 9.90
N TYR A 68 -3.29 -8.64 9.46
CA TYR A 68 -2.42 -9.77 9.80
C TYR A 68 -1.91 -9.73 11.25
N LYS A 69 -1.58 -8.57 11.81
CA LYS A 69 -1.11 -8.48 13.21
C LYS A 69 -2.23 -8.77 14.22
N ASN A 70 -3.50 -8.63 13.82
CA ASN A 70 -4.64 -9.05 14.64
C ASN A 70 -5.12 -10.49 14.33
N GLY A 71 -4.44 -11.23 13.45
CA GLY A 71 -4.75 -12.64 13.16
C GLY A 71 -5.93 -12.87 12.22
N PHE A 72 -6.44 -11.84 11.56
CA PHE A 72 -7.42 -11.99 10.49
C PHE A 72 -6.77 -12.55 9.23
N GLN A 73 -7.56 -13.25 8.41
CA GLN A 73 -7.08 -13.89 7.17
C GLN A 73 -7.48 -13.14 5.90
N GLY A 74 -8.31 -12.10 6.02
CA GLY A 74 -8.87 -11.41 4.87
C GLY A 74 -9.88 -10.33 5.25
N ALA A 75 -10.53 -9.78 4.24
CA ALA A 75 -11.52 -8.70 4.40
C ALA A 75 -12.77 -8.94 3.53
N VAL A 76 -13.91 -8.46 4.03
CA VAL A 76 -15.16 -8.38 3.27
C VAL A 76 -15.48 -6.91 3.02
N ILE A 77 -15.77 -6.54 1.77
CA ILE A 77 -15.99 -5.16 1.35
C ILE A 77 -17.34 -5.05 0.65
N GLY A 78 -18.17 -4.12 1.12
CA GLY A 78 -19.37 -3.72 0.41
C GLY A 78 -19.00 -2.87 -0.81
N LEU A 79 -19.26 -3.37 -2.02
CA LEU A 79 -19.13 -2.58 -3.24
C LEU A 79 -20.46 -1.91 -3.55
N SER A 80 -20.43 -0.61 -3.84
CA SER A 80 -21.61 0.15 -4.26
C SER A 80 -21.57 0.57 -5.73
N GLY A 81 -20.42 0.37 -6.39
CA GLY A 81 -20.11 0.94 -7.72
C GLY A 81 -19.61 2.38 -7.67
N GLY A 82 -19.48 2.96 -6.47
CA GLY A 82 -18.90 4.30 -6.26
C GLY A 82 -17.40 4.26 -5.98
N ILE A 83 -16.73 5.38 -6.25
CA ILE A 83 -15.26 5.53 -6.19
C ILE A 83 -14.66 5.17 -4.83
N ASP A 84 -15.32 5.47 -3.72
CA ASP A 84 -14.80 5.20 -2.38
C ASP A 84 -14.68 3.69 -2.11
N SER A 85 -15.74 2.94 -2.42
CA SER A 85 -15.74 1.47 -2.29
C SER A 85 -14.76 0.84 -3.28
N SER A 86 -14.64 1.41 -4.48
CA SER A 86 -13.68 0.97 -5.48
C SER A 86 -12.24 1.16 -5.04
N LEU A 87 -11.89 2.31 -4.46
CA LEU A 87 -10.55 2.57 -3.94
C LEU A 87 -10.25 1.66 -2.74
N THR A 88 -11.22 1.47 -1.85
CA THR A 88 -11.08 0.57 -0.70
C THR A 88 -10.82 -0.87 -1.15
N LEU A 89 -11.51 -1.34 -2.19
CA LEU A 89 -11.26 -2.67 -2.77
C LEU A 89 -9.85 -2.78 -3.33
N ALA A 90 -9.40 -1.78 -4.09
CA ALA A 90 -8.05 -1.77 -4.66
C ALA A 90 -6.97 -1.86 -3.57
N ILE A 91 -7.10 -1.04 -2.51
CA ILE A 91 -6.17 -1.06 -1.36
C ILE A 91 -6.17 -2.43 -0.68
N ALA A 92 -7.34 -3.03 -0.47
CA ALA A 92 -7.44 -4.33 0.20
C ALA A 92 -6.83 -5.46 -0.64
N VAL A 93 -7.03 -5.43 -1.96
CA VAL A 93 -6.42 -6.41 -2.88
C VAL A 93 -4.90 -6.26 -2.88
N ASP A 94 -4.37 -5.04 -2.95
CA ASP A 94 -2.92 -4.81 -2.92
C ASP A 94 -2.29 -5.14 -1.56
N ALA A 95 -3.05 -4.97 -0.47
CA ALA A 95 -2.60 -5.27 0.89
C ALA A 95 -2.63 -6.76 1.24
N LEU A 96 -3.67 -7.49 0.80
CA LEU A 96 -3.99 -8.84 1.29
C LEU A 96 -3.91 -9.92 0.19
N GLY A 97 -3.88 -9.52 -1.08
CA GLY A 97 -4.08 -10.40 -2.22
C GLY A 97 -5.57 -10.68 -2.50
N SER A 98 -5.94 -10.82 -3.78
CA SER A 98 -7.33 -10.99 -4.21
C SER A 98 -8.03 -12.20 -3.59
N ASP A 99 -7.29 -13.28 -3.34
CA ASP A 99 -7.81 -14.51 -2.72
C ASP A 99 -8.33 -14.29 -1.29
N ASN A 100 -7.82 -13.28 -0.60
CA ASN A 100 -8.16 -12.93 0.78
C ASN A 100 -9.20 -11.81 0.88
N VAL A 101 -9.78 -11.39 -0.26
CA VAL A 101 -10.80 -10.35 -0.32
C VAL A 101 -12.10 -10.92 -0.86
N GLN A 102 -13.23 -10.56 -0.25
CA GLN A 102 -14.55 -10.82 -0.77
C GLN A 102 -15.30 -9.50 -0.95
N ALA A 103 -15.83 -9.27 -2.14
CA ALA A 103 -16.68 -8.13 -2.44
C ALA A 103 -18.16 -8.55 -2.42
N VAL A 104 -19.00 -7.70 -1.82
CA VAL A 104 -20.46 -7.93 -1.74
C VAL A 104 -21.19 -6.72 -2.30
N MET A 105 -22.07 -6.93 -3.28
CA MET A 105 -22.96 -5.87 -3.78
C MET A 105 -24.35 -6.02 -3.16
N MET A 106 -24.82 -4.97 -2.48
CA MET A 106 -26.13 -4.97 -1.81
C MET A 106 -27.07 -3.96 -2.49
N PRO A 107 -27.74 -4.34 -3.59
CA PRO A 107 -28.65 -3.45 -4.30
C PRO A 107 -29.90 -3.11 -3.48
N SER A 108 -30.45 -1.94 -3.78
CA SER A 108 -31.79 -1.50 -3.39
C SER A 108 -32.63 -1.20 -4.63
N ASP A 109 -33.92 -0.92 -4.46
CA ASP A 109 -34.81 -0.53 -5.57
C ASP A 109 -34.34 0.72 -6.35
N TYR A 110 -33.44 1.51 -5.78
CA TYR A 110 -32.89 2.73 -6.39
C TYR A 110 -31.48 2.54 -6.97
N THR A 111 -30.91 1.34 -6.88
CA THR A 111 -29.57 1.07 -7.40
C THR A 111 -29.59 1.07 -8.93
N SER A 112 -28.77 1.92 -9.53
CA SER A 112 -28.67 2.00 -10.99
C SER A 112 -27.96 0.77 -11.57
N GLN A 113 -28.32 0.38 -12.81
CA GLN A 113 -27.61 -0.69 -13.52
C GLN A 113 -26.13 -0.36 -13.69
N LEU A 114 -25.80 0.92 -13.91
CA LEU A 114 -24.42 1.38 -14.01
C LEU A 114 -23.61 1.09 -12.73
N SER A 115 -24.22 1.24 -11.55
CA SER A 115 -23.58 0.92 -10.27
C SER A 115 -23.30 -0.58 -10.13
N LEU A 116 -24.26 -1.43 -10.55
CA LEU A 116 -24.11 -2.88 -10.55
C LEU A 116 -22.99 -3.33 -11.50
N ASP A 117 -23.00 -2.80 -12.72
CA ASP A 117 -22.01 -3.13 -13.74
C ASP A 117 -20.61 -2.65 -13.32
N ALA A 118 -20.48 -1.47 -12.72
CA ALA A 118 -19.21 -0.94 -12.24
C ALA A 118 -18.61 -1.84 -11.14
N ALA A 119 -19.42 -2.25 -10.16
CA ALA A 119 -19.00 -3.14 -9.08
C ALA A 119 -18.54 -4.51 -9.61
N ALA A 120 -19.35 -5.12 -10.49
CA ALA A 120 -19.05 -6.41 -11.09
C ALA A 120 -17.77 -6.36 -11.96
N ASN A 121 -17.65 -5.35 -12.82
CA ASN A 121 -16.48 -5.16 -13.69
C ASN A 121 -15.19 -4.97 -12.89
N GLN A 122 -15.22 -4.25 -11.77
CA GLN A 122 -14.03 -4.08 -10.95
C GLN A 122 -13.64 -5.39 -10.26
N ALA A 123 -14.61 -6.09 -9.68
CA ALA A 123 -14.35 -7.36 -8.99
C ALA A 123 -13.76 -8.40 -9.96
N GLU A 124 -14.25 -8.46 -11.19
CA GLU A 124 -13.70 -9.32 -12.25
C GLU A 124 -12.25 -8.93 -12.60
N LYS A 125 -11.99 -7.63 -12.85
CA LYS A 125 -10.64 -7.15 -13.20
C LYS A 125 -9.59 -7.39 -12.10
N GLN A 126 -10.02 -7.34 -10.84
CA GLN A 126 -9.15 -7.57 -9.68
C GLN A 126 -9.17 -9.02 -9.19
N ASN A 127 -9.87 -9.91 -9.90
CA ASN A 127 -10.00 -11.34 -9.57
C ASN A 127 -10.47 -11.59 -8.12
N VAL A 128 -11.44 -10.81 -7.67
CA VAL A 128 -12.00 -10.89 -6.30
C VAL A 128 -13.29 -11.70 -6.32
N ARG A 129 -13.51 -12.51 -5.27
CA ARG A 129 -14.79 -13.21 -5.08
C ARG A 129 -15.92 -12.19 -4.90
N TYR A 130 -16.93 -12.25 -5.77
CA TYR A 130 -18.05 -11.31 -5.81
C TYR A 130 -19.38 -12.03 -5.61
N SER A 131 -20.22 -11.49 -4.73
CA SER A 131 -21.56 -12.03 -4.40
C SER A 131 -22.61 -10.95 -4.24
#